data_AF-A0A961C7F0-F1
#
_entry.id   AF-A0A961C7F0-F1
#
_cell.length_a   1.000
_cell.length_b   1.000
_cell.length_c   1.000
_cell.angle_alpha   90.00
_cell.angle_beta   90.00
_cell.angle_gamma   90.00
#
_symmetry.space_group_name_H-M   'P 1'
#
loop_
_entity.id
_entity.type
_entity.pdbx_description
1 polymer ?
#
loop_
_entity_poly.entity_id
_entity_poly.type
_entity_poly.pdbx_seq_one_letter_code
_entity_poly.pdbx_strand_id
1 'polypeptide(L)'
;RADISLIVGADDPTLVTDREGIPIGDTGRYACLCDPAFTPVVMNTKGVVTDLGRAQRLASDAQRKAMAHRDGGCVFPGCDSPPEWADAHHTWHWNDGGPTDLHLLASLCRHHHMVTHRKGWTMGTTKDQWFYWTTPKGRTIWSQRHGRKYNGPKPDPDTEAEAATDSGNGNEAA
;
A
#
# COMPACT_ATOMS: atom_id res chain seq x y z
N ARG A 1 0.32 19.95 -20.46
CA ARG A 1 0.58 19.49 -19.08
C ARG A 1 2.08 19.38 -18.93
N ALA A 2 2.66 19.97 -17.88
CA ALA A 2 4.06 19.79 -17.54
C ALA A 2 4.15 18.70 -16.48
N ASP A 3 4.96 17.67 -16.72
CA ASP A 3 5.26 16.65 -15.72
C ASP A 3 6.44 17.16 -14.89
N ILE A 4 6.22 17.36 -13.59
CA ILE A 4 7.24 17.80 -12.64
C ILE A 4 7.52 16.62 -11.70
N SER A 5 8.78 16.18 -11.63
CA SER A 5 9.23 15.16 -10.68
C SER A 5 9.84 15.84 -9.47
N LEU A 6 9.21 15.67 -8.31
CA LEU A 6 9.70 16.17 -7.02
C LEU A 6 10.24 15.01 -6.21
N ILE A 7 11.50 15.08 -5.79
CA ILE A 7 12.12 14.09 -4.92
C ILE A 7 12.25 14.70 -3.53
N VAL A 8 11.61 14.07 -2.55
CA VAL A 8 11.69 14.41 -1.12
C VAL A 8 12.50 13.33 -0.42
N GLY A 9 13.63 13.70 0.15
CA GLY A 9 14.47 12.78 0.92
C GLY A 9 13.74 12.31 2.18
N ALA A 10 13.80 11.01 2.48
CA ALA A 10 13.25 10.48 3.73
C ALA A 10 14.08 10.90 4.96
N ASP A 11 15.35 11.24 4.74
CA ASP A 11 16.32 11.73 5.71
C ASP A 11 16.23 13.25 5.93
N ASP A 12 15.84 14.00 4.90
CA ASP A 12 15.53 15.42 5.00
C ASP A 12 14.27 15.76 4.17
N PRO A 13 13.07 15.72 4.78
CA PRO A 13 11.83 16.01 4.08
C PRO A 13 11.64 17.49 3.72
N THR A 14 12.56 18.38 4.16
CA THR A 14 12.49 19.82 3.87
C THR A 14 13.19 20.19 2.57
N LEU A 15 14.08 19.30 2.10
CA LEU A 15 14.78 19.43 0.84
C LEU A 15 13.97 18.78 -0.29
N VAL A 16 13.50 19.62 -1.23
CA VAL A 16 12.83 19.19 -2.46
C VAL A 16 13.79 19.40 -3.63
N THR A 17 14.00 18.37 -4.43
CA THR A 17 14.87 18.41 -5.61
C THR A 17 14.12 17.98 -6.87
N ASP A 18 14.61 18.40 -8.04
CA ASP A 18 14.21 17.81 -9.32
C ASP A 18 14.87 16.43 -9.54
N ARG A 19 14.63 15.82 -10.70
CA ARG A 19 15.19 14.50 -11.01
C ARG A 19 16.72 14.49 -11.17
N GLU A 20 17.33 15.65 -11.38
CA GLU A 20 18.79 15.85 -11.44
C GLU A 20 19.40 16.10 -10.06
N GLY A 21 18.58 16.15 -8.99
CA GLY A 21 19.03 16.44 -7.62
C GLY A 21 19.27 17.92 -7.38
N ILE A 22 18.79 18.80 -8.27
CA ILE A 22 18.93 20.25 -8.11
C ILE A 22 17.85 20.73 -7.13
N PRO A 23 18.22 21.46 -6.05
CA PRO A 23 17.24 21.99 -5.11
C PRO A 23 16.25 22.93 -5.81
N ILE A 24 14.96 22.67 -5.59
CA ILE A 24 13.89 23.54 -6.07
C ILE A 24 13.68 24.64 -5.02
N GLY A 25 14.04 25.87 -5.40
CA GLY A 25 13.83 27.07 -4.58
C GLY A 25 12.35 27.45 -4.48
N ASP A 26 12.03 28.34 -3.54
CA ASP A 26 10.65 28.69 -3.15
C ASP A 26 9.76 29.08 -4.34
N THR A 27 10.26 29.86 -5.29
CA THR A 27 9.50 30.24 -6.50
C THR A 27 9.07 29.02 -7.33
N GLY A 28 9.93 28.01 -7.47
CA GLY A 28 9.61 26.75 -8.15
C GLY A 28 8.59 25.94 -7.36
N ARG A 29 8.70 25.92 -6.02
CA ARG A 29 7.72 25.27 -5.13
C ARG A 29 6.33 25.90 -5.27
N TYR A 30 6.23 27.22 -5.22
CA TYR A 30 4.96 27.93 -5.36
C TYR A 30 4.34 27.79 -6.75
N ALA A 31 5.14 27.82 -7.82
CA ALA A 31 4.64 27.60 -9.18
C ALA A 31 4.01 26.21 -9.36
N CYS A 32 4.54 25.19 -8.66
CA CYS A 32 3.94 23.84 -8.67
C CYS A 32 2.59 23.80 -7.94
N LEU A 33 2.31 24.72 -7.01
CA LEU A 33 1.09 24.75 -6.19
C LEU A 33 -0.06 25.55 -6.81
N CYS A 34 0.16 26.24 -7.93
CA CYS A 34 -0.86 27.10 -8.54
C CYS A 34 -1.96 26.32 -9.30
N ASP A 35 -1.73 25.06 -9.68
CA ASP A 35 -2.74 24.11 -10.20
C ASP A 35 -2.24 22.65 -10.15
N PRO A 36 -2.01 22.06 -8.96
CA PRO A 36 -1.37 20.76 -8.88
C PRO A 36 -2.36 19.60 -8.99
N ALA A 37 -2.16 18.80 -10.03
CA ALA A 37 -2.44 17.37 -9.96
C ALA A 37 -1.11 16.65 -9.64
N PHE A 38 -0.77 16.51 -8.36
CA PHE A 38 0.40 15.73 -7.95
C PHE A 38 0.09 14.23 -8.05
N THR A 39 1.01 13.47 -8.66
CA THR A 39 1.04 12.01 -8.52
C THR A 39 2.25 11.65 -7.68
N PRO A 40 2.09 11.31 -6.39
CA PRO A 40 3.22 10.90 -5.57
C PRO A 40 3.82 9.61 -6.14
N VAL A 41 5.15 9.57 -6.27
CA VAL A 41 5.90 8.38 -6.67
C VAL A 41 6.75 7.97 -5.48
N VAL A 42 6.34 6.93 -4.76
CA VAL A 42 7.16 6.38 -3.68
C VAL A 42 8.11 5.36 -4.28
N MET A 43 9.39 5.52 -3.98
CA MET A 43 10.44 4.62 -4.44
C MET A 43 11.40 4.28 -3.32
N ASN A 44 12.00 3.09 -3.42
CA ASN A 44 13.06 2.71 -2.50
C ASN A 44 14.37 3.47 -2.81
N THR A 45 15.38 3.26 -1.97
CA THR A 45 16.71 3.90 -2.09
C THR A 45 17.47 3.60 -3.39
N LYS A 46 16.98 2.66 -4.22
CA LYS A 46 17.54 2.33 -5.54
C LYS A 46 16.72 2.92 -6.70
N GLY A 47 15.77 3.80 -6.41
CA GLY A 47 14.91 4.43 -7.41
C GLY A 47 13.82 3.50 -7.97
N VAL A 48 13.55 2.36 -7.31
CA VAL A 48 12.48 1.45 -7.75
C VAL A 48 11.16 1.91 -7.16
N VAL A 49 10.20 2.24 -8.03
CA VAL A 49 8.85 2.63 -7.63
C VAL A 49 8.17 1.49 -6.88
N THR A 50 7.85 1.73 -5.61
CA THR A 50 7.17 0.79 -4.73
C THR A 50 5.67 1.03 -4.68
N ASP A 51 5.23 2.27 -4.91
CA ASP A 51 3.82 2.66 -4.92
C ASP A 51 3.42 3.16 -6.31
N LEU A 52 2.54 2.42 -6.96
CA LEU A 52 2.09 2.69 -8.34
C LEU A 52 0.77 3.47 -8.35
N GLY A 53 0.16 3.69 -7.19
CA GLY A 53 -1.13 4.33 -7.06
C GLY A 53 -2.18 3.64 -7.93
N ARG A 54 -2.89 4.44 -8.72
CA ARG A 54 -3.93 3.97 -9.64
C ARG A 54 -3.48 3.89 -11.11
N ALA A 55 -2.19 4.10 -11.39
CA ALA A 55 -1.67 4.07 -12.76
C ALA A 55 -1.69 2.65 -13.36
N GLN A 56 -1.52 1.63 -12.52
CA GLN A 56 -1.50 0.23 -12.95
C GLN A 56 -2.26 -0.64 -11.94
N ARG A 57 -3.14 -1.50 -12.46
CA ARG A 57 -3.89 -2.46 -11.63
C ARG A 57 -3.03 -3.60 -11.09
N LEU A 58 -2.10 -4.10 -11.89
CA LEU A 58 -1.30 -5.28 -11.55
C LEU A 58 0.00 -4.86 -10.87
N ALA A 59 0.36 -5.57 -9.80
CA ALA A 59 1.64 -5.39 -9.14
C ALA A 59 2.81 -5.65 -10.10
N SER A 60 3.82 -4.79 -10.05
CA SER A 60 5.06 -4.92 -10.82
C SER A 60 5.91 -6.10 -10.33
N ASP A 61 6.87 -6.54 -11.14
CA ASP A 61 7.80 -7.61 -10.74
C ASP A 61 8.62 -7.23 -9.50
N ALA A 62 8.96 -5.95 -9.34
CA ALA A 62 9.65 -5.47 -8.16
C ALA A 62 8.77 -5.58 -6.91
N GLN A 63 7.49 -5.17 -6.99
CA GLN A 63 6.54 -5.31 -5.90
C GLN A 63 6.32 -6.79 -5.54
N ARG A 64 6.18 -7.67 -6.54
CA ARG A 64 6.05 -9.12 -6.33
C ARG A 64 7.25 -9.71 -5.60
N LYS A 65 8.48 -9.32 -5.98
CA LYS A 65 9.70 -9.75 -5.29
C LYS A 65 9.76 -9.23 -3.85
N ALA A 66 9.38 -7.96 -3.63
CA ALA A 66 9.33 -7.38 -2.29
C ALA A 66 8.30 -8.07 -1.40
N MET A 67 7.10 -8.35 -1.94
CA MET A 67 6.08 -9.15 -1.27
C MET A 67 6.58 -10.56 -0.95
N ALA A 68 7.21 -11.26 -1.90
CA ALA A 68 7.76 -12.61 -1.67
C ALA A 68 8.77 -12.61 -0.51
N HIS A 69 9.62 -11.58 -0.43
CA HIS A 69 10.57 -11.42 0.67
C HIS A 69 9.89 -11.06 2.01
N ARG A 70 8.87 -10.19 1.99
CA ARG A 70 8.13 -9.78 3.20
C ARG A 70 7.25 -10.90 3.75
N ASP A 71 6.51 -11.56 2.87
CA ASP A 71 5.42 -12.47 3.21
C ASP A 71 5.89 -13.93 3.31
N GLY A 72 6.89 -14.33 2.52
CA GLY A 72 7.40 -15.70 2.48
C GLY A 72 6.45 -16.73 1.86
N GLY A 73 5.34 -16.28 1.26
CA GLY A 73 4.29 -17.13 0.69
C GLY A 73 2.91 -16.57 0.98
N CYS A 74 1.89 -17.42 0.96
CA CYS A 74 0.55 -17.00 1.32
C CYS A 74 0.49 -16.49 2.77
N VAL A 75 -0.03 -15.27 2.95
CA VAL A 75 -0.13 -14.62 4.28
C VAL A 75 -1.30 -15.13 5.12
N PHE A 76 -2.18 -15.97 4.57
CA PHE A 76 -3.28 -16.56 5.34
C PHE A 76 -2.72 -17.55 6.37
N PRO A 77 -3.13 -17.49 7.65
CA PRO A 77 -2.46 -18.26 8.71
C PRO A 77 -2.61 -19.77 8.53
N GLY A 78 -1.49 -20.47 8.68
CA GLY A 78 -1.38 -21.91 8.51
C GLY A 78 -1.25 -22.38 7.06
N CYS A 79 -1.22 -21.47 6.08
CA CYS A 79 -0.97 -21.82 4.68
C CYS A 79 0.53 -21.95 4.43
N ASP A 80 0.94 -22.94 3.65
CA ASP A 80 2.33 -23.22 3.27
C ASP A 80 2.59 -22.97 1.78
N SER A 81 1.60 -22.43 1.05
CA SER A 81 1.76 -22.12 -0.37
C SER A 81 2.90 -21.11 -0.56
N PRO A 82 3.88 -21.44 -1.42
CA PRO A 82 5.08 -20.64 -1.57
C PRO A 82 4.78 -19.39 -2.42
N PRO A 83 5.68 -18.38 -2.44
CA PRO A 83 5.47 -17.13 -3.16
C PRO A 83 5.12 -17.30 -4.65
N GLU A 84 5.66 -18.33 -5.30
CA GLU A 84 5.43 -18.62 -6.72
C GLU A 84 3.97 -18.99 -7.03
N TRP A 85 3.20 -19.37 -6.00
CA TRP A 85 1.78 -19.73 -6.10
C TRP A 85 0.85 -18.65 -5.54
N ALA A 86 1.41 -17.51 -5.13
CA ALA A 86 0.67 -16.40 -4.56
C ALA A 86 0.47 -15.28 -5.58
N ASP A 87 -0.76 -14.76 -5.63
CA ASP A 87 -1.10 -13.53 -6.33
C ASP A 87 -0.93 -12.33 -5.40
N ALA A 88 -0.70 -11.16 -6.00
CA ALA A 88 -0.83 -9.88 -5.30
C ALA A 88 -2.31 -9.52 -5.12
N HIS A 89 -2.75 -9.45 -3.87
CA HIS A 89 -4.09 -9.08 -3.47
C HIS A 89 -4.12 -7.67 -2.89
N HIS A 90 -4.96 -6.78 -3.41
CA HIS A 90 -5.19 -5.48 -2.81
C HIS A 90 -6.04 -5.61 -1.54
N THR A 91 -5.54 -5.14 -0.39
CA THR A 91 -6.32 -5.11 0.86
C THR A 91 -7.52 -4.19 0.75
N TRP A 92 -7.32 -2.98 0.19
CA TRP A 92 -8.39 -2.18 -0.37
C TRP A 92 -8.59 -2.60 -1.82
N HIS A 93 -9.69 -3.28 -2.11
CA HIS A 93 -9.94 -3.81 -3.45
C HIS A 93 -9.80 -2.73 -4.54
N TRP A 94 -9.14 -3.10 -5.64
CA TRP A 94 -8.98 -2.22 -6.80
C TRP A 94 -10.31 -1.69 -7.34
N ASN A 95 -11.37 -2.52 -7.36
CA ASN A 95 -12.67 -2.07 -7.87
C ASN A 95 -13.33 -1.03 -6.98
N ASP A 96 -12.92 -0.95 -5.71
CA ASP A 96 -13.43 -0.01 -4.71
C ASP A 96 -12.53 1.24 -4.58
N GLY A 97 -11.53 1.39 -5.46
CA GLY A 97 -10.64 2.55 -5.50
C GLY A 97 -9.23 2.32 -4.93
N GLY A 98 -8.92 1.13 -4.41
CA GLY A 98 -7.62 0.89 -3.77
C GLY A 98 -6.42 0.96 -4.73
N PRO A 99 -5.27 1.51 -4.30
CA PRO A 99 -4.08 1.66 -5.13
C PRO A 99 -3.21 0.40 -5.13
N THR A 100 -2.36 0.26 -6.15
CA THR A 100 -1.34 -0.79 -6.26
C THR A 100 -0.07 -0.32 -5.56
N ASP A 101 -0.15 -0.19 -4.24
CA ASP A 101 0.94 0.27 -3.39
C ASP A 101 1.45 -0.88 -2.54
N LEU A 102 2.77 -0.99 -2.37
CA LEU A 102 3.39 -2.21 -1.81
C LEU A 102 2.85 -2.55 -0.41
N HIS A 103 2.54 -1.53 0.38
CA HIS A 103 2.00 -1.68 1.73
C HIS A 103 0.52 -2.11 1.79
N LEU A 104 -0.21 -2.01 0.66
CA LEU A 104 -1.60 -2.42 0.49
C LEU A 104 -1.76 -3.69 -0.34
N LEU A 105 -0.65 -4.32 -0.75
CA LEU A 105 -0.65 -5.59 -1.46
C LEU A 105 -0.26 -6.73 -0.51
N ALA A 106 -0.99 -7.84 -0.55
CA ALA A 106 -0.72 -9.04 0.23
C ALA A 106 -0.55 -10.26 -0.67
N SER A 107 0.36 -11.19 -0.33
CA SER A 107 0.54 -12.44 -1.08
C SER A 107 -0.52 -13.47 -0.71
N LEU A 108 -1.41 -13.83 -1.64
CA LEU A 108 -2.45 -14.84 -1.42
C LEU A 108 -2.44 -15.93 -2.49
N CYS A 109 -2.40 -17.19 -2.07
CA CYS A 109 -2.62 -18.29 -3.01
C CYS A 109 -4.06 -18.27 -3.52
N ARG A 110 -4.31 -18.88 -4.69
CA ARG A 110 -5.63 -18.91 -5.33
C ARG A 110 -6.77 -19.28 -4.38
N HIS A 111 -6.56 -20.25 -3.48
CA HIS A 111 -7.58 -20.65 -2.51
C HIS A 111 -7.94 -19.52 -1.55
N HIS A 112 -6.94 -18.93 -0.86
CA HIS A 112 -7.18 -17.89 0.14
C HIS A 112 -7.50 -16.52 -0.47
N HIS A 113 -7.08 -16.28 -1.71
CA HIS A 113 -7.53 -15.15 -2.52
C HIS A 113 -9.06 -15.24 -2.70
N MET A 114 -9.59 -16.40 -3.08
CA MET A 114 -11.04 -16.60 -3.18
C MET A 114 -11.77 -16.54 -1.84
N VAL A 115 -11.15 -16.99 -0.73
CA VAL A 115 -11.71 -16.85 0.62
C VAL A 115 -11.89 -15.36 0.97
N THR A 116 -10.93 -14.53 0.63
CA THR A 116 -10.94 -13.10 0.93
C THR A 116 -12.07 -12.36 0.20
N HIS A 117 -12.46 -12.81 -0.99
CA HIS A 117 -13.60 -12.26 -1.74
C HIS A 117 -14.97 -12.79 -1.29
N ARG A 118 -15.05 -13.69 -0.29
CA ARG A 118 -16.34 -14.23 0.16
C ARG A 118 -17.17 -13.16 0.87
N LYS A 119 -18.48 -13.21 0.67
CA LYS A 119 -19.43 -12.32 1.34
C LYS A 119 -19.23 -12.36 2.87
N GLY A 120 -19.15 -11.18 3.48
CA GLY A 120 -18.98 -10.99 4.92
C GLY A 120 -17.56 -11.23 5.44
N TRP A 121 -16.60 -11.56 4.57
CA TRP A 121 -15.19 -11.48 4.90
C TRP A 121 -14.69 -10.08 4.55
N THR A 122 -13.90 -9.49 5.43
CA THR A 122 -13.15 -8.26 5.15
C THR A 122 -11.68 -8.49 5.45
N MET A 123 -10.81 -7.74 4.80
CA MET A 123 -9.38 -7.75 5.03
C MET A 123 -8.91 -6.35 5.39
N GLY A 124 -7.99 -6.25 6.35
CA GLY A 124 -7.33 -5.01 6.72
C GLY A 124 -5.83 -5.20 6.82
N THR A 125 -5.11 -4.10 7.01
CA THR A 125 -3.66 -4.07 7.22
C THR A 125 -3.31 -3.10 8.34
N THR A 126 -2.24 -3.40 9.07
CA THR A 126 -1.66 -2.49 10.05
C THR A 126 -0.58 -1.60 9.43
N LYS A 127 -0.10 -0.60 10.19
CA LYS A 127 1.05 0.24 9.80
C LYS A 127 2.33 -0.57 9.53
N ASP A 128 2.52 -1.66 10.26
CA ASP A 128 3.65 -2.60 10.10
C ASP A 128 3.41 -3.64 8.99
N GLN A 129 2.36 -3.44 8.18
CA GLN A 129 1.94 -4.28 7.05
C GLN A 129 1.54 -5.71 7.43
N TRP A 130 1.10 -5.92 8.66
CA TRP A 130 0.46 -7.18 9.04
C TRP A 130 -0.98 -7.15 8.61
N PHE A 131 -1.46 -8.26 8.05
CA PHE A 131 -2.82 -8.36 7.57
C PHE A 131 -3.72 -9.09 8.57
N TYR A 132 -5.01 -8.82 8.48
CA TYR A 132 -6.01 -9.55 9.23
C TYR A 132 -7.30 -9.67 8.42
N TRP A 133 -8.09 -10.69 8.75
CA TRP A 133 -9.42 -10.88 8.22
C TRP A 133 -10.45 -10.80 9.33
N THR A 134 -11.57 -10.15 9.08
CA THR A 134 -12.78 -10.31 9.90
C THR A 134 -13.71 -11.26 9.18
N THR A 135 -14.06 -12.36 9.86
CA THR A 135 -15.01 -13.35 9.34
C THR A 135 -16.45 -12.83 9.39
N PRO A 136 -17.41 -13.46 8.70
CA PRO A 136 -18.83 -13.09 8.77
C PRO A 136 -19.44 -13.16 10.17
N LYS A 137 -18.80 -13.86 11.11
CA LYS A 137 -19.21 -13.96 12.52
C LYS A 137 -18.48 -12.97 13.43
N GLY A 138 -17.76 -11.99 12.87
CA GLY A 138 -17.01 -10.97 13.61
C GLY A 138 -15.68 -11.45 14.20
N ARG A 139 -15.26 -12.70 13.97
CA ARG A 139 -13.95 -13.18 14.45
C ARG A 139 -12.81 -12.61 13.61
N THR A 140 -11.82 -12.02 14.26
CA THR A 140 -10.55 -11.60 13.62
C THR A 140 -9.57 -12.76 13.52
N ILE A 141 -8.96 -12.91 12.35
CA ILE A 141 -7.93 -13.89 12.02
C ILE A 141 -6.69 -13.14 11.57
N TRP A 142 -5.55 -13.39 12.22
CA TRP A 142 -4.30 -12.71 11.91
C TRP A 142 -3.47 -13.46 10.88
N SER A 143 -2.81 -12.70 10.02
CA SER A 143 -1.89 -13.23 9.00
C SER A 143 -0.64 -13.89 9.60
N GLN A 144 0.12 -14.49 8.69
CA GLN A 144 1.46 -15.00 8.93
C GLN A 144 2.46 -14.37 7.95
N ARG A 145 3.75 -14.51 8.27
CA ARG A 145 4.87 -14.28 7.36
C ARG A 145 5.90 -15.38 7.54
N HIS A 146 6.42 -15.94 6.45
CA HIS A 146 7.41 -17.04 6.52
C HIS A 146 6.96 -18.20 7.42
N GLY A 147 5.66 -18.55 7.36
CA GLY A 147 5.04 -19.57 8.21
C GLY A 147 4.85 -19.19 9.69
N ARG A 148 5.28 -18.00 10.12
CA ARG A 148 5.13 -17.50 11.49
C ARG A 148 3.88 -16.63 11.60
N LYS A 149 2.93 -17.04 12.44
CA LYS A 149 1.72 -16.26 12.72
C LYS A 149 2.06 -14.99 13.49
N TYR A 150 1.30 -13.93 13.23
CA TYR A 150 1.38 -12.70 14.02
C TYR A 150 1.12 -12.97 15.51
N ASN A 151 1.95 -12.39 16.36
CA ASN A 151 1.86 -12.47 17.83
C ASN A 151 1.97 -11.09 18.51
N GLY A 152 1.91 -10.01 17.73
CA GLY A 152 1.99 -8.65 18.26
C GLY A 152 0.68 -8.17 18.91
N PRO A 153 0.69 -6.96 19.49
CA PRO A 153 -0.52 -6.35 20.01
C PRO A 153 -1.56 -6.23 18.89
N LYS A 154 -2.82 -6.55 19.19
CA LYS A 154 -3.89 -6.33 18.24
C LYS A 154 -4.08 -4.82 18.10
N PRO A 155 -4.09 -4.25 16.88
CA PRO A 155 -4.52 -2.88 16.71
C PRO A 155 -5.92 -2.70 17.27
N ASP A 156 -6.11 -1.57 17.91
CA ASP A 156 -7.41 -1.18 18.43
C ASP A 156 -8.33 -0.89 17.23
N PRO A 157 -9.49 -1.57 17.12
CA PRO A 157 -10.41 -1.39 16.00
C PRO A 157 -10.85 0.07 15.79
N ASP A 158 -10.79 0.91 16.83
CA ASP A 158 -11.25 2.30 16.78
C ASP A 158 -10.15 3.29 16.35
N THR A 159 -8.89 2.87 16.25
CA THR A 159 -7.76 3.77 15.95
C THR A 159 -7.14 3.59 14.56
N GLU A 160 -7.57 2.60 13.79
CA GLU A 160 -6.97 2.27 12.48
C GLU A 160 -7.94 2.23 11.30
N ALA A 161 -9.24 2.49 11.53
CA ALA A 161 -10.22 2.63 10.44
C ALA A 161 -9.98 3.89 9.58
N GLU A 162 -9.17 4.84 10.03
CA GLU A 162 -8.90 6.12 9.34
C GLU A 162 -7.98 5.98 8.10
N ALA A 163 -7.32 4.83 7.90
CA ALA A 163 -6.41 4.65 6.75
C ALA A 163 -7.13 4.39 5.40
N ALA A 164 -8.46 4.27 5.39
CA ALA A 164 -9.24 3.99 4.19
C ALA A 164 -10.16 5.15 3.73
N THR A 165 -10.21 6.28 4.45
CA THR A 165 -11.22 7.33 4.18
C THR A 165 -10.68 8.74 3.93
N ASP A 166 -9.39 9.03 4.11
CA ASP A 166 -8.88 10.39 3.81
C ASP A 166 -8.35 10.51 2.37
N SER A 167 -9.26 10.33 1.41
CA SER A 167 -9.15 11.05 0.14
C SER A 167 -9.93 12.35 0.29
N GLY A 168 -9.25 13.36 0.83
CA GLY A 168 -9.78 14.68 1.12
C GLY A 168 -10.63 15.26 0.00
N ASN A 169 -11.93 15.34 0.25
CA ASN A 169 -12.85 16.18 -0.51
C ASN A 169 -13.02 17.48 0.27
N GLY A 170 -12.01 18.34 0.20
CA GLY A 170 -12.08 19.72 0.70
C GLY A 170 -12.88 20.58 -0.28
N ASN A 171 -14.20 20.49 -0.20
CA ASN A 171 -15.09 21.52 -0.74
C ASN A 171 -15.52 22.41 0.44
N GLU A 172 -14.85 23.54 0.61
CA GLU A 172 -15.39 24.65 1.40
C GLU A 172 -15.53 25.90 0.53
N ALA A 173 -16.73 26.46 0.65
CA ALA A 173 -17.27 27.62 -0.01
C ALA A 173 -16.38 28.87 -0.01
N ALA A 174 -16.39 29.57 -1.15
CA ALA A 174 -16.53 31.02 -1.25
C ALA A 174 -17.25 31.37 -2.56
#